data_AF-A0A5C4XU41-F1
#
_entry.id   AF-A0A5C4XU41-F1
#
_cell.length_a   1.000
_cell.length_b   1.000
_cell.length_c   1.000
_cell.angle_alpha   90.00
_cell.angle_beta   90.00
_cell.angle_gamma   90.00
#
_symmetry.space_group_name_H-M   'P 1'
#
loop_
_entity.id
_entity.type
_entity.pdbx_description
1 polymer ?
#
loop_
_entity_poly.entity_id
_entity_poly.type
_entity_poly.pdbx_seq_one_letter_code
_entity_poly.pdbx_strand_id
1 'polypeptide(L)'
;MMSWIRHAHEEQLALCGALEEIADSLPASVNRQKCIYAAKALCPLIRSMHQYEENVLFPYLSQRHANAGPMLATLSRLKFEHFEDEGYAEELTEALLRLGSGEPVNDEAVGYMLRGFFEGVRRHIAFEKAHLLHDYLPFSPISE
;
A
#
# COMPACT_ATOMS: atom_id res chain seq x y z
N MET A 1 -4.78 -18.66 -2.92
CA MET A 1 -4.35 -17.91 -1.71
C MET A 1 -2.97 -17.32 -1.93
N MET A 2 -1.88 -18.10 -1.82
CA MET A 2 -0.52 -17.56 -1.89
C MET A 2 -0.13 -16.94 -3.24
N SER A 3 -0.59 -17.52 -4.36
CA SER A 3 -0.43 -16.91 -5.68
C SER A 3 -1.15 -15.58 -5.82
N TRP A 4 -2.31 -15.45 -5.17
CA TRP A 4 -3.09 -14.22 -5.19
C TRP A 4 -2.41 -13.13 -4.36
N ILE A 5 -1.94 -13.44 -3.14
CA ILE A 5 -1.24 -12.48 -2.27
C ILE A 5 0.03 -11.96 -2.94
N ARG A 6 0.77 -12.85 -3.61
CA ARG A 6 1.95 -12.44 -4.38
C ARG A 6 1.58 -11.44 -5.48
N HIS A 7 0.54 -11.76 -6.25
CA HIS A 7 0.07 -10.87 -7.30
C HIS A 7 -0.40 -9.52 -6.74
N ALA A 8 -1.11 -9.55 -5.62
CA ALA A 8 -1.54 -8.36 -4.91
C ALA A 8 -0.35 -7.47 -4.48
N HIS A 9 0.67 -8.06 -3.86
CA HIS A 9 1.90 -7.33 -3.52
C HIS A 9 2.58 -6.74 -4.76
N GLU A 10 2.58 -7.45 -5.89
CA GLU A 10 3.13 -6.93 -7.15
C GLU A 10 2.34 -5.71 -7.65
N GLU A 11 1.00 -5.72 -7.58
CA GLU A 11 0.16 -4.58 -7.95
C GLU A 11 0.38 -3.38 -7.01
N GLN A 12 0.46 -3.60 -5.69
CA GLN A 12 0.77 -2.55 -4.72
C GLN A 12 2.17 -1.95 -4.96
N LEU A 13 3.17 -2.78 -5.24
CA LEU A 13 4.53 -2.32 -5.54
C LEU A 13 4.61 -1.55 -6.86
N ALA A 14 3.84 -1.96 -7.88
CA ALA A 14 3.73 -1.22 -9.13
C ALA A 14 3.10 0.17 -8.91
N LEU A 15 2.06 0.26 -8.08
CA LEU A 15 1.49 1.54 -7.67
C LEU A 15 2.52 2.39 -6.91
N CYS A 16 3.27 1.80 -5.97
CA CYS A 16 4.33 2.50 -5.26
C CYS A 16 5.38 3.09 -6.21
N GLY A 17 5.81 2.33 -7.22
CA GLY A 17 6.73 2.82 -8.25
C GLY A 17 6.16 4.00 -9.04
N ALA A 18 4.88 3.93 -9.42
CA ALA A 18 4.23 5.05 -10.11
C ALA A 18 4.13 6.32 -9.24
N LEU A 19 3.85 6.17 -7.94
CA LEU A 19 3.81 7.29 -6.99
C LEU A 19 5.20 7.90 -6.76
N GLU A 20 6.24 7.07 -6.67
CA GLU A 20 7.62 7.50 -6.55
C GLU A 20 8.09 8.29 -7.78
N GLU A 21 7.79 7.80 -8.99
CA GLU A 21 8.08 8.54 -10.23
C GLU A 21 7.40 9.92 -10.26
N ILE A 22 6.16 10.02 -9.76
CA ILE A 22 5.47 11.32 -9.64
C ILE A 22 6.22 12.19 -8.63
N ALA A 23 6.56 11.64 -7.46
CA ALA A 23 7.22 12.34 -6.38
C ALA A 23 8.61 12.88 -6.77
N ASP A 24 9.34 12.17 -7.63
CA ASP A 24 10.65 12.56 -8.16
C ASP A 24 10.55 13.58 -9.31
N SER A 25 9.38 13.69 -9.94
CA SER A 25 9.15 14.65 -11.03
C SER A 25 8.80 16.07 -10.55
N LEU A 26 8.47 16.24 -9.26
CA LEU A 26 8.07 17.51 -8.66
C LEU A 26 9.27 18.47 -8.46
N PRO A 27 9.07 19.79 -8.60
CA PRO A 27 7.90 20.47 -9.19
C PRO A 27 8.00 20.59 -10.74
N ALA A 28 9.19 20.35 -11.30
CA ALA A 28 9.55 20.86 -12.63
C ALA A 28 9.02 20.04 -13.81
N SER A 29 8.65 18.77 -13.62
CA SER A 29 8.40 17.82 -14.71
C SER A 29 7.16 16.93 -14.48
N VAL A 30 6.17 17.47 -13.77
CA VAL A 30 4.96 16.74 -13.39
C VAL A 30 4.23 16.16 -14.60
N ASN A 31 4.13 14.84 -14.65
CA ASN A 31 3.31 14.15 -15.63
C ASN A 31 1.86 14.08 -15.16
N ARG A 32 1.05 15.06 -15.58
CA ARG A 32 -0.38 15.19 -15.24
C ARG A 32 -1.19 13.92 -15.49
N GLN A 33 -0.92 13.24 -16.61
CA GLN A 33 -1.66 12.04 -16.98
C GLN A 33 -1.34 10.88 -16.02
N LYS A 34 -0.07 10.73 -15.60
CA LYS A 34 0.31 9.77 -14.55
C LYS A 34 -0.37 10.08 -13.22
N CYS A 35 -0.45 11.35 -12.83
CA CYS A 35 -1.16 11.74 -11.60
C CYS A 35 -2.64 11.31 -11.62
N ILE A 36 -3.35 11.56 -12.73
CA ILE A 36 -4.76 11.16 -12.87
C ILE A 36 -4.93 9.64 -12.83
N TYR A 37 -4.03 8.89 -13.48
CA TYR A 37 -4.09 7.43 -13.45
C TYR A 37 -3.81 6.88 -12.05
N ALA A 38 -2.78 7.39 -11.38
CA ALA A 38 -2.46 7.01 -10.00
C ALA A 38 -3.64 7.31 -9.05
N ALA A 39 -4.23 8.49 -9.14
CA ALA A 39 -5.42 8.87 -8.35
C ALA A 39 -6.59 7.89 -8.53
N LYS A 40 -6.87 7.50 -9.78
CA LYS A 40 -7.97 6.57 -10.08
C LYS A 40 -7.71 5.15 -9.60
N ALA A 41 -6.45 4.74 -9.51
CA ALA A 41 -6.07 3.40 -9.09
C ALA A 41 -5.93 3.27 -7.57
N LEU A 42 -5.51 4.34 -6.88
CA LEU A 42 -5.07 4.33 -5.49
C LEU A 42 -6.12 3.76 -4.52
N CYS A 43 -7.24 4.45 -4.27
CA CYS A 43 -8.23 3.97 -3.32
C CYS A 43 -8.83 2.59 -3.69
N PRO A 44 -9.20 2.32 -4.95
CA PRO A 44 -9.74 1.01 -5.32
C PRO A 44 -8.77 -0.15 -5.06
N LEU A 45 -7.48 0.05 -5.33
CA LEU A 45 -6.46 -0.98 -5.13
C LEU A 45 -6.24 -1.22 -3.64
N ILE A 46 -6.06 -0.18 -2.83
CA ILE A 46 -5.81 -0.33 -1.39
C ILE A 46 -6.98 -1.01 -0.69
N ARG A 47 -8.21 -0.56 -0.96
CA ARG A 47 -9.42 -1.16 -0.38
C ARG A 47 -9.61 -2.62 -0.78
N SER A 48 -9.34 -2.97 -2.04
CA SER A 48 -9.50 -4.36 -2.48
C SER A 48 -8.51 -5.30 -1.79
N MET A 49 -7.29 -4.82 -1.50
CA MET A 49 -6.29 -5.57 -0.74
C MET A 49 -6.70 -5.76 0.72
N HIS A 50 -7.03 -4.67 1.42
CA HIS A 50 -7.46 -4.76 2.81
C HIS A 50 -8.70 -5.66 2.95
N GLN A 51 -9.68 -5.53 2.05
CA GLN A 51 -10.85 -6.41 2.05
C GLN A 51 -10.48 -7.88 1.89
N TYR A 52 -9.51 -8.21 1.03
CA TYR A 52 -9.05 -9.58 0.90
C TYR A 52 -8.34 -10.07 2.16
N GLU A 53 -7.42 -9.26 2.68
CA GLU A 53 -6.69 -9.59 3.89
C GLU A 53 -7.66 -9.87 5.05
N GLU A 54 -8.63 -8.99 5.25
CA GLU A 54 -9.56 -9.08 6.37
C GLU A 54 -10.61 -10.18 6.25
N ASN A 55 -11.08 -10.47 5.03
CA ASN A 55 -12.12 -11.46 4.80
C ASN A 55 -11.58 -12.86 4.49
N VAL A 56 -10.30 -12.97 4.13
CA VAL A 56 -9.72 -14.22 3.62
C VAL A 56 -8.43 -14.59 4.35
N LEU A 57 -7.41 -13.73 4.33
CA LEU A 57 -6.09 -14.06 4.90
C LEU A 57 -6.09 -14.09 6.43
N PHE A 58 -6.56 -13.03 7.08
CA PHE A 58 -6.56 -12.92 8.53
C PHE A 58 -7.44 -13.99 9.20
N PRO A 59 -8.63 -14.34 8.68
CA PRO A 59 -9.40 -15.48 9.21
C PRO A 59 -8.64 -16.80 9.08
N TYR A 60 -7.93 -17.03 7.97
CA TYR A 60 -7.12 -18.23 7.77
C TYR A 60 -5.95 -18.31 8.78
N LEU A 61 -5.23 -17.21 8.96
CA LEU A 61 -4.14 -17.11 9.94
C LEU A 61 -4.66 -17.28 11.37
N SER A 62 -5.79 -16.65 11.70
CA SER A 62 -6.42 -16.75 13.02
C SER A 62 -6.77 -18.20 13.39
N GLN A 63 -7.29 -18.98 12.44
CA GLN A 63 -7.63 -20.40 12.68
C GLN A 63 -6.39 -21.25 12.93
N ARG A 64 -5.29 -21.00 12.21
CA ARG A 64 -4.02 -21.75 12.36
C ARG A 64 -3.25 -21.37 13.63
N HIS A 65 -3.42 -20.14 14.09
CA HIS A 65 -2.74 -19.60 15.26
C HIS A 65 -3.72 -19.33 16.42
N ALA A 66 -4.82 -20.09 16.51
CA ALA A 66 -5.91 -19.85 17.46
C ALA A 66 -5.48 -19.81 18.94
N ASN A 67 -4.35 -20.43 19.29
CA ASN A 67 -3.79 -20.43 20.65
C ASN A 67 -2.65 -19.41 20.85
N ALA A 68 -2.31 -18.61 19.83
CA ALA A 68 -1.23 -17.63 19.88
C ALA A 68 -1.81 -16.21 20.03
N GLY A 69 -2.01 -15.79 21.30
CA GLY A 69 -2.46 -14.44 21.64
C GLY A 69 -1.72 -13.29 20.92
N PRO A 70 -0.39 -13.33 20.75
CA PRO A 70 0.35 -12.30 20.02
C PRO A 70 -0.03 -12.18 18.53
N MET A 71 -0.34 -13.29 17.86
CA MET A 71 -0.75 -13.26 16.45
C MET A 71 -2.12 -12.60 16.30
N LEU A 72 -3.09 -12.99 17.13
CA LEU A 72 -4.43 -12.40 17.10
C LEU A 72 -4.40 -10.88 17.40
N ALA A 73 -3.56 -10.45 18.34
CA ALA A 73 -3.35 -9.04 18.62
C ALA A 73 -2.74 -8.29 17.42
N THR A 74 -1.78 -8.92 16.72
CA THR A 74 -1.17 -8.37 15.51
C THR A 74 -2.21 -8.19 14.40
N LEU A 75 -3.01 -9.22 14.11
CA LEU A 75 -4.07 -9.15 13.10
C LEU A 75 -5.11 -8.08 13.44
N SER A 76 -5.47 -7.91 14.71
CA SER A 76 -6.39 -6.84 15.12
C SER A 76 -5.79 -5.45 14.96
N ARG A 77 -4.47 -5.30 15.15
CA ARG A 77 -3.78 -4.02 14.96
C ARG A 77 -3.73 -3.64 13.49
N LEU A 78 -3.38 -4.58 12.61
CA LEU A 78 -3.33 -4.35 11.16
C LEU A 78 -4.69 -3.86 10.62
N LYS A 79 -5.80 -4.45 11.08
CA LYS A 79 -7.15 -3.97 10.71
C LYS A 79 -7.41 -2.51 11.10
N PHE A 80 -6.83 -2.05 12.19
CA PHE A 80 -6.95 -0.65 12.60
C PHE A 80 -6.05 0.25 11.77
N GLU A 81 -4.82 -0.20 11.50
CA GLU A 81 -3.88 0.49 10.60
C GLU A 81 -4.47 0.67 9.19
N HIS A 82 -5.18 -0.34 8.66
CA HIS A 82 -5.87 -0.25 7.37
C HIS A 82 -6.87 0.91 7.28
N PHE A 83 -7.57 1.23 8.37
CA PHE A 83 -8.52 2.34 8.40
C PHE A 83 -7.79 3.69 8.23
N GLU A 84 -6.64 3.85 8.88
CA GLU A 84 -5.80 5.04 8.73
C GLU A 84 -5.20 5.11 7.32
N ASP A 85 -4.71 4.00 6.79
CA ASP A 85 -4.13 3.91 5.45
C ASP A 85 -5.15 4.23 4.34
N GLU A 86 -6.41 3.81 4.50
CA GLU A 86 -7.49 4.17 3.57
C GLU A 86 -7.80 5.67 3.59
N GLY A 87 -7.83 6.29 4.78
CA GLY A 87 -8.00 7.74 4.91
C GLY A 87 -6.84 8.51 4.26
N TYR A 88 -5.61 8.07 4.47
CA TYR A 88 -4.44 8.63 3.80
C TYR A 88 -4.58 8.52 2.27
N ALA A 89 -4.95 7.33 1.77
CA ALA A 89 -5.12 7.09 0.34
C ALA A 89 -6.14 8.05 -0.30
N GLU A 90 -7.21 8.41 0.42
CA GLU A 90 -8.20 9.40 -0.02
C GLU A 90 -7.60 10.80 -0.14
N GLU A 91 -6.88 11.27 0.89
CA GLU A 91 -6.22 12.58 0.88
C GLU A 91 -5.18 12.67 -0.25
N LEU A 92 -4.39 11.62 -0.43
CA LEU A 92 -3.39 11.54 -1.49
C LEU A 92 -4.05 11.50 -2.88
N THR A 93 -5.20 10.83 -3.00
CA THR A 93 -6.00 10.82 -4.24
C THR A 93 -6.43 12.23 -4.61
N GLU A 94 -6.91 13.03 -3.65
CA GLU A 94 -7.27 14.43 -3.90
C GLU A 94 -6.06 15.24 -4.38
N ALA A 95 -4.92 15.12 -3.69
CA ALA A 95 -3.69 15.80 -4.06
C ALA A 95 -3.23 15.44 -5.49
N LEU A 96 -3.30 14.16 -5.86
CA LEU A 96 -2.98 13.67 -7.20
C LEU A 96 -3.94 14.19 -8.26
N LEU A 97 -5.24 14.30 -7.96
CA LEU A 97 -6.22 14.89 -8.89
C LEU A 97 -5.94 16.37 -9.13
N ARG A 98 -5.61 17.13 -8.08
CA ARG A 98 -5.25 18.55 -8.19
C ARG A 98 -3.98 18.74 -9.02
N LEU A 99 -2.93 17.95 -8.74
CA LEU A 99 -1.72 17.90 -9.58
C LEU A 99 -2.04 17.57 -11.04
N GLY A 100 -2.88 16.56 -11.27
CA GLY A 100 -3.29 16.11 -12.60
C GLY A 100 -4.07 17.15 -13.40
N SER A 101 -4.92 17.93 -12.72
CA SER A 101 -5.68 19.03 -13.31
C SER A 101 -4.84 20.30 -13.53
N GLY A 102 -3.60 20.34 -13.00
CA GLY A 102 -2.75 21.52 -13.05
C GLY A 102 -3.19 22.64 -12.12
N GLU A 103 -3.95 22.31 -11.07
CA GLU A 103 -4.31 23.26 -10.03
C GLU A 103 -3.09 23.61 -9.17
N PRO A 104 -3.02 24.84 -8.60
CA PRO A 104 -1.99 25.19 -7.66
C PRO A 104 -2.00 24.27 -6.44
N VAL A 105 -0.84 23.68 -6.13
CA VAL A 105 -0.60 22.85 -4.94
C VAL A 105 0.72 23.26 -4.29
N ASN A 106 0.94 22.83 -3.05
CA ASN A 106 2.27 22.89 -2.44
C ASN A 106 3.03 21.61 -2.83
N ASP A 107 3.93 21.71 -3.81
CA ASP A 107 4.68 20.56 -4.34
C ASP A 107 5.51 19.84 -3.26
N GLU A 108 6.04 20.56 -2.26
CA GLU A 108 6.79 19.97 -1.15
C GLU A 108 5.88 19.11 -0.27
N ALA A 109 4.70 19.62 0.08
CA ALA A 109 3.72 18.89 0.87
C ALA A 109 3.23 17.64 0.12
N VAL A 110 2.95 17.76 -1.19
CA VAL A 110 2.53 16.61 -1.99
C VAL A 110 3.67 15.59 -2.14
N GLY A 111 4.90 16.05 -2.32
CA GLY A 111 6.09 15.19 -2.35
C GLY A 111 6.31 14.44 -1.05
N TYR A 112 6.01 15.05 0.09
CA TYR A 112 6.02 14.40 1.41
C TYR A 112 4.91 13.35 1.54
N MET A 113 3.68 13.68 1.12
CA MET A 113 2.54 12.76 1.16
C MET A 113 2.78 11.51 0.30
N LEU A 114 3.30 11.70 -0.92
CA LEU A 114 3.63 10.59 -1.82
C LEU A 114 4.64 9.63 -1.17
N ARG A 115 5.76 10.18 -0.66
CA ARG A 115 6.83 9.40 -0.03
C ARG A 115 6.36 8.67 1.22
N GLY A 116 5.64 9.36 2.10
CA GLY A 116 5.06 8.75 3.29
C GLY A 116 4.14 7.57 2.94
N PHE A 117 3.31 7.71 1.91
CA PHE A 117 2.40 6.66 1.49
C PHE A 117 3.13 5.45 0.89
N PHE A 118 3.94 5.63 -0.16
CA PHE A 118 4.55 4.48 -0.82
C PHE A 118 5.59 3.77 0.06
N GLU A 119 6.29 4.49 0.94
CA GLU A 119 7.18 3.87 1.93
C GLU A 119 6.39 3.10 2.99
N GLY A 120 5.23 3.62 3.41
CA GLY A 120 4.28 2.93 4.29
C GLY A 120 3.85 1.58 3.71
N VAL A 121 3.34 1.58 2.48
CA VAL A 121 2.91 0.36 1.78
C VAL A 121 4.06 -0.64 1.61
N ARG A 122 5.27 -0.17 1.23
CA ARG A 122 6.45 -1.03 1.13
C ARG A 122 6.81 -1.69 2.46
N ARG A 123 6.72 -0.95 3.58
CA ARG A 123 6.95 -1.49 4.93
C ARG A 123 5.86 -2.47 5.35
N HIS A 124 4.59 -2.23 5.00
CA HIS A 124 3.48 -3.17 5.23
C HIS A 124 3.75 -4.51 4.53
N ILE A 125 4.04 -4.47 3.22
CA ILE A 125 4.35 -5.69 2.44
C ILE A 125 5.57 -6.43 3.02
N ALA A 126 6.61 -5.70 3.42
CA ALA A 126 7.79 -6.30 4.04
C ALA A 126 7.44 -7.00 5.36
N PHE A 127 6.60 -6.37 6.18
CA PHE A 127 6.10 -6.96 7.42
C PHE A 127 5.31 -8.24 7.16
N GLU A 128 4.36 -8.22 6.23
CA GLU A 128 3.55 -9.39 5.89
C GLU A 128 4.42 -10.57 5.43
N LYS A 129 5.37 -10.30 4.53
CA LYS A 129 6.31 -11.32 4.03
C LYS A 129 7.15 -11.92 5.15
N ALA A 130 7.66 -11.09 6.05
CA ALA A 130 8.56 -11.52 7.13
C ALA A 130 7.85 -12.20 8.29
N HIS A 131 6.60 -11.82 8.59
CA HIS A 131 5.94 -12.21 9.84
C HIS A 131 4.61 -12.95 9.68
N LEU A 132 3.88 -12.74 8.58
CA LEU A 132 2.60 -13.42 8.35
C LEU A 132 2.72 -14.57 7.35
N LEU A 133 3.62 -14.42 6.38
CA LEU A 133 3.75 -15.33 5.24
C LEU A 133 5.05 -16.13 5.26
N HIS A 134 5.88 -15.99 6.30
CA HIS A 134 7.20 -16.63 6.36
C HIS A 134 7.12 -18.15 6.19
N ASP A 135 6.11 -18.80 6.77
CA ASP A 135 5.91 -20.26 6.67
C ASP A 135 5.37 -20.71 5.31
N TYR A 136 5.00 -19.76 4.43
CA TYR A 136 4.25 -20.00 3.19
C TYR A 136 4.94 -19.49 1.92
N LEU A 137 5.90 -18.58 2.06
CA LEU A 137 6.73 -18.08 0.98
C LEU A 137 8.15 -18.61 1.18
N PRO A 138 8.74 -19.35 0.22
CA PRO A 138 10.16 -19.65 0.29
C PRO A 138 10.91 -18.32 0.35
N PHE A 139 11.72 -18.14 1.39
CA PHE A 139 12.56 -16.97 1.57
C PHE A 139 13.44 -16.82 0.31
N SER A 140 13.22 -15.77 -0.47
CA SER A 140 14.15 -15.37 -1.52
C SER A 140 14.91 -14.17 -0.97
N PRO A 141 16.19 -14.31 -0.59
CA PRO A 141 16.98 -13.17 -0.18
C PRO A 141 17.00 -12.17 -1.35
N ILE A 142 16.86 -10.89 -1.03
CA ILE A 142 17.06 -9.81 -2.00
C ILE A 142 18.53 -9.88 -2.39
N SER A 143 18.80 -10.21 -3.65
CA SER A 143 20.16 -10.13 -4.22
C SER A 143 20.57 -8.66 -4.23
N GLU A 144 21.76 -8.36 -3.70
CA GLU A 144 22.43 -7.05 -3.75
C GLU A 144 22.56 -6.50 -5.18
#